data_AF-A0A377JLV9-F1
#
_entry.id   AF-A0A377JLV9-F1
#
_cell.length_a   1.000
_cell.length_b   1.000
_cell.length_c   1.000
_cell.angle_alpha   90.00
_cell.angle_beta   90.00
_cell.angle_gamma   90.00
#
_symmetry.space_group_name_H-M   'P 1'
#
loop_
_entity.id
_entity.type
_entity.pdbx_description
1 polymer ?
#
loop_
_entity_poly.entity_id
_entity_poly.type
_entity_poly.pdbx_seq_one_letter_code
_entity_poly.pdbx_strand_id
1 'polypeptide(L)'
;MNGSCIRYARFLFLFSLYLIPQWNLGSLSEVPNVKEFLTIVWLTLPVLVFSFNHSPAISTFSLSVKREYGEHSVAKANQILFRTATMLLIFVMFFVFSCVLCLSQQSLLKLERKISPVLSYFANKLDNPFISYGGPLIAFLAISSSFFGHYFGAREGAYGIVRKCCKIAGNENPNLKAIAIASTSVMYVIMLL
;
A
#
# COMPACT_ATOMS: atom_id res chain seq x y z
N MET A 1 1.41 7.79 12.38
CA MET A 1 2.07 6.80 11.50
C MET A 1 3.23 6.18 12.26
N ASN A 2 3.21 4.86 12.45
CA ASN A 2 4.26 4.13 13.20
C ASN A 2 5.63 4.29 12.54
N GLY A 3 6.69 4.41 13.35
CA GLY A 3 8.07 4.60 12.88
C GLY A 3 8.60 3.51 11.94
N SER A 4 7.94 2.35 11.86
CA SER A 4 8.29 1.27 10.93
C SER A 4 8.05 1.63 9.46
N CYS A 5 6.93 2.28 9.12
CA CYS A 5 6.60 2.58 7.73
C CYS A 5 7.60 3.56 7.09
N ILE A 6 8.06 4.56 7.86
CA ILE A 6 9.08 5.52 7.44
C ILE A 6 10.44 4.82 7.21
N ARG A 7 10.77 3.80 8.01
CA ARG A 7 12.03 3.04 7.84
C ARG A 7 12.06 2.29 6.52
N TYR A 8 10.97 1.65 6.11
CA TYR A 8 10.90 0.93 4.83
C TYR A 8 10.92 1.87 3.63
N ALA A 9 10.18 2.98 3.70
CA ALA A 9 10.19 3.99 2.63
C ALA A 9 11.59 4.57 2.41
N ARG A 10 12.36 4.81 3.48
CA ARG A 10 13.76 5.26 3.39
C ARG A 10 14.65 4.22 2.71
N PHE A 11 14.50 2.94 3.05
CA PHE A 11 15.29 1.88 2.43
C PHE A 11 15.02 1.80 0.93
N LEU A 12 13.75 1.80 0.53
CA LEU A 12 13.36 1.79 -0.88
C LEU A 12 13.82 3.05 -1.62
N PHE A 13 13.82 4.22 -0.96
CA PHE A 13 14.31 5.46 -1.56
C PHE A 13 15.82 5.40 -1.80
N LEU A 14 16.60 4.96 -0.83
CA LEU A 14 18.04 4.75 -0.97
C LEU A 14 18.35 3.72 -2.06
N PHE A 15 17.58 2.63 -2.11
CA PHE A 15 17.68 1.64 -3.17
C PHE A 15 17.36 2.22 -4.55
N SER A 16 16.35 3.10 -4.64
CA SER A 16 16.02 3.82 -5.89
C SER A 16 17.17 4.71 -6.36
N LEU A 17 17.87 5.39 -5.44
CA LEU A 17 19.06 6.19 -5.72
C LEU A 17 20.25 5.31 -6.15
N TYR A 18 20.42 4.16 -5.51
CA TYR A 18 21.46 3.19 -5.85
C TYR A 18 21.32 2.64 -7.27
N LEU A 19 20.11 2.57 -7.82
CA LEU A 19 19.84 2.11 -9.18
C LEU A 19 20.14 3.16 -10.26
N ILE A 20 20.32 4.46 -9.93
CA ILE A 20 20.56 5.54 -10.91
C ILE A 20 21.72 5.22 -11.88
N PRO A 21 22.90 4.75 -11.42
CA PRO A 21 24.01 4.44 -12.32
C PRO A 21 23.72 3.27 -13.27
N GLN A 22 22.71 2.46 -12.97
CA GLN A 22 22.32 1.28 -13.75
C GLN A 22 21.16 1.57 -14.73
N TRP A 23 20.76 2.84 -14.86
CA TRP A 23 19.70 3.24 -15.79
C TRP A 23 20.16 3.08 -17.23
N ASN A 24 19.42 2.29 -17.99
CA ASN A 24 19.61 2.10 -19.41
C ASN A 24 18.59 2.96 -20.16
N LEU A 25 19.01 4.12 -20.66
CA LEU A 25 18.14 5.01 -21.44
C LEU A 25 17.78 4.44 -22.83
N GLY A 26 18.47 3.38 -23.28
CA GLY A 26 18.17 2.70 -24.54
C GLY A 26 16.81 2.01 -24.55
N SER A 27 16.21 1.71 -23.40
CA SER A 27 14.86 1.16 -23.30
C SER A 27 13.75 2.17 -23.63
N LEU A 28 14.05 3.47 -23.67
CA LEU A 28 13.09 4.53 -24.01
C LEU A 28 12.89 4.69 -25.53
N SER A 29 13.77 4.11 -26.35
CA SER A 29 13.72 4.24 -27.81
C SER A 29 12.74 3.28 -28.48
N GLU A 30 12.19 2.31 -27.75
CA GLU A 30 11.20 1.38 -28.29
C GLU A 30 9.78 1.94 -28.12
N VAL A 31 9.15 2.30 -29.25
CA VAL A 31 7.76 2.76 -29.28
C VAL A 31 6.83 1.54 -29.25
N PRO A 32 6.03 1.34 -28.20
CA PRO A 32 5.14 0.19 -28.11
C PRO A 32 3.97 0.30 -29.09
N ASN A 33 3.40 -0.83 -29.47
CA ASN A 33 2.17 -0.87 -30.26
C ASN A 33 1.01 -0.21 -29.48
N VAL A 34 0.33 0.77 -30.08
CA VAL A 34 -0.75 1.55 -29.43
C VAL A 34 -1.85 0.65 -28.87
N LYS A 35 -2.24 -0.40 -29.59
CA LYS A 35 -3.31 -1.32 -29.16
C LYS A 35 -2.90 -2.11 -27.91
N GLU A 36 -1.66 -2.57 -27.88
CA GLU A 36 -1.10 -3.32 -26.75
C GLU A 36 -0.96 -2.41 -25.53
N PHE A 37 -0.45 -1.19 -25.73
CA PHE A 37 -0.37 -0.17 -24.68
C PHE A 37 -1.73 0.13 -24.05
N LEU A 38 -2.77 0.40 -24.86
CA LEU A 38 -4.12 0.65 -24.33
C LEU A 38 -4.67 -0.55 -23.55
N THR A 39 -4.41 -1.76 -24.02
CA THR A 39 -4.84 -2.99 -23.34
C THR A 39 -4.17 -3.11 -21.97
N ILE A 40 -2.86 -2.90 -21.91
CA ILE A 40 -2.10 -2.92 -20.65
C ILE A 40 -2.60 -1.84 -19.69
N VAL A 41 -2.76 -0.61 -20.16
CA VAL A 41 -3.30 0.50 -19.36
C VAL A 41 -4.67 0.14 -18.81
N TRP A 42 -5.56 -0.38 -19.65
CA TRP A 42 -6.92 -0.75 -19.24
C TRP A 42 -6.94 -1.86 -18.19
N LEU A 43 -6.11 -2.89 -18.35
CA LEU A 43 -6.03 -4.01 -17.41
C LEU A 43 -5.33 -3.62 -16.09
N THR A 44 -4.40 -2.68 -16.12
CA THR A 44 -3.63 -2.27 -14.93
C THR A 44 -4.31 -1.15 -14.13
N LEU A 45 -5.15 -0.34 -14.76
CA LEU A 45 -5.83 0.79 -14.11
C LEU A 45 -6.66 0.37 -12.88
N PRO A 46 -7.49 -0.69 -12.91
CA PRO A 46 -8.24 -1.12 -11.72
C PRO A 46 -7.33 -1.54 -10.56
N VAL A 47 -6.23 -2.24 -10.88
CA VAL A 47 -5.25 -2.67 -9.89
C VAL A 47 -4.56 -1.46 -9.25
N LEU A 48 -4.21 -0.45 -10.05
CA LEU A 48 -3.62 0.79 -9.57
C LEU A 48 -4.59 1.57 -8.67
N VAL A 49 -5.84 1.74 -9.09
CA VAL A 49 -6.87 2.43 -8.30
C VAL A 49 -7.07 1.74 -6.95
N PHE A 50 -7.13 0.41 -6.92
CA PHE A 50 -7.24 -0.35 -5.68
C PHE A 50 -5.96 -0.26 -4.82
N SER A 51 -4.79 -0.24 -5.44
CA SER A 51 -3.50 -0.14 -4.74
C SER A 51 -3.30 1.21 -4.05
N PHE A 52 -3.87 2.29 -4.60
CA PHE A 52 -3.87 3.63 -4.00
C PHE A 52 -5.10 3.88 -3.09
N ASN A 53 -5.69 2.83 -2.54
CA ASN A 53 -6.82 2.96 -1.63
C ASN A 53 -6.36 3.40 -0.23
N HIS A 54 -6.71 4.64 0.15
CA HIS A 54 -6.44 5.21 1.47
C HIS A 54 -7.58 5.03 2.49
N SER A 55 -8.77 4.59 2.06
CA SER A 55 -9.99 4.51 2.88
C SER A 55 -9.81 3.79 4.23
N PRO A 56 -9.07 2.67 4.35
CA PRO A 56 -8.96 1.98 5.63
C PRO A 56 -8.17 2.75 6.69
N ALA A 57 -7.23 3.60 6.27
CA ALA A 57 -6.44 4.43 7.18
C ALA A 57 -7.12 5.75 7.54
N ILE A 58 -8.10 6.22 6.75
CA ILE A 58 -8.73 7.53 6.94
C ILE A 58 -9.52 7.59 8.26
N SER A 59 -10.29 6.57 8.62
CA SER A 59 -11.10 6.58 9.86
C SER A 59 -10.24 6.78 11.11
N THR A 60 -9.18 5.98 11.25
CA THR A 60 -8.26 6.04 12.40
C THR A 60 -7.45 7.32 12.40
N PHE A 61 -7.04 7.81 11.22
CA PHE A 61 -6.36 9.08 11.04
C PHE A 61 -7.24 10.28 11.42
N SER A 62 -8.49 10.34 10.95
CA SER A 62 -9.42 11.41 11.30
C SER A 62 -9.69 11.43 12.80
N LEU A 63 -9.82 10.26 13.45
CA LEU A 63 -9.99 10.18 14.89
C LEU A 63 -8.75 10.64 15.65
N SER A 64 -7.53 10.29 15.19
CA SER A 64 -6.29 10.71 15.84
C SER A 64 -6.07 12.22 15.69
N VAL A 65 -6.26 12.77 14.49
CA VAL A 65 -6.12 14.21 14.24
C VAL A 65 -7.18 15.00 15.01
N LYS A 66 -8.41 14.48 15.15
CA LYS A 66 -9.46 15.11 15.96
C LYS A 66 -9.08 15.15 17.45
N ARG A 67 -8.50 14.07 17.99
CA ARG A 67 -8.05 14.04 19.38
C ARG A 67 -6.90 15.01 19.66
N GLU A 68 -5.99 15.18 18.71
CA GLU A 68 -4.78 15.98 18.89
C GLU A 68 -5.01 17.48 18.62
N TYR A 69 -5.81 17.82 17.61
CA TYR A 69 -5.98 19.20 17.12
C TYR A 69 -7.37 19.79 17.37
N GLY A 70 -8.32 19.03 17.94
CA GLY A 70 -9.65 19.52 18.33
C GLY A 70 -10.40 20.22 17.19
N GLU A 71 -10.77 21.49 17.40
CA GLU A 71 -11.49 22.33 16.43
C GLU A 71 -10.71 22.57 15.13
N HIS A 72 -9.36 22.57 15.17
CA HIS A 72 -8.52 22.76 13.98
C HIS A 72 -8.26 21.45 13.20
N SER A 73 -8.92 20.36 13.59
CA SER A 73 -8.66 19.02 13.04
C SER A 73 -8.90 18.88 11.55
N VAL A 74 -9.92 19.55 10.98
CA VAL A 74 -10.23 19.45 9.54
C VAL A 74 -9.12 20.08 8.68
N ALA A 75 -8.70 21.29 9.01
CA ALA A 75 -7.63 21.98 8.29
C ALA A 75 -6.30 21.22 8.41
N LYS A 76 -5.99 20.69 9.60
CA LYS A 76 -4.79 19.87 9.83
C LYS A 76 -4.86 18.53 9.11
N ALA A 77 -6.01 17.86 9.10
CA ALA A 77 -6.21 16.61 8.36
C ALA A 77 -5.94 16.81 6.86
N ASN A 78 -6.53 17.84 6.24
CA ASN A 78 -6.29 18.15 4.82
C ASN A 78 -4.82 18.46 4.53
N GLN A 79 -4.16 19.25 5.39
CA GLN A 79 -2.74 19.58 5.24
C GLN A 79 -1.85 18.34 5.30
N ILE A 80 -2.07 17.47 6.29
CA ILE A 80 -1.30 16.23 6.48
C ILE A 80 -1.59 15.26 5.33
N LEU A 81 -2.86 15.09 4.95
CA LEU A 81 -3.27 14.19 3.89
C LEU A 81 -2.65 14.59 2.55
N PHE A 82 -2.74 15.87 2.18
CA PHE A 82 -2.14 16.37 0.95
C PHE A 82 -0.63 16.17 0.94
N ARG A 83 0.08 16.60 2.00
CA ARG A 83 1.54 16.43 2.08
C ARG A 83 1.97 14.96 2.02
N THR A 84 1.25 14.08 2.70
CA THR A 84 1.56 12.65 2.75
C THR A 84 1.28 11.99 1.39
N ALA A 85 0.15 12.30 0.77
CA ALA A 85 -0.21 11.80 -0.56
C ALA A 85 0.79 12.27 -1.62
N THR A 86 1.15 13.56 -1.64
CA THR A 86 2.16 14.09 -2.55
C THR A 86 3.53 13.46 -2.34
N MET A 87 3.99 13.32 -1.09
CA MET A 87 5.25 12.66 -0.79
C MET A 87 5.26 11.21 -1.27
N LEU A 88 4.19 10.45 -0.99
CA LEU A 88 4.06 9.06 -1.41
C LEU A 88 4.03 8.94 -2.93
N LEU A 89 3.29 9.82 -3.62
CA LEU A 89 3.20 9.83 -5.08
C LEU A 89 4.57 10.08 -5.73
N ILE A 90 5.28 11.13 -5.30
CA ILE A 90 6.62 11.46 -5.82
C ILE A 90 7.57 10.29 -5.58
N PHE A 91 7.55 9.71 -4.39
CA PHE A 91 8.38 8.58 -4.02
C PHE A 91 8.09 7.34 -4.88
N VAL A 92 6.82 6.95 -5.01
CA VAL A 92 6.41 5.77 -5.80
C VAL A 92 6.75 5.97 -7.28
N MET A 93 6.48 7.14 -7.84
CA MET A 93 6.84 7.46 -9.22
C MET A 93 8.35 7.37 -9.43
N PHE A 94 9.15 7.94 -8.53
CA PHE A 94 10.61 7.85 -8.60
C PHE A 94 11.11 6.40 -8.57
N PHE A 95 10.58 5.58 -7.66
CA PHE A 95 10.94 4.17 -7.56
C PHE A 95 10.54 3.39 -8.83
N VAL A 96 9.33 3.62 -9.35
CA VAL A 96 8.85 2.97 -10.58
C VAL A 96 9.74 3.32 -11.77
N PHE A 97 10.04 4.61 -11.99
CA PHE A 97 10.95 5.02 -13.07
C PHE A 97 12.33 4.39 -12.91
N SER A 98 12.88 4.39 -11.69
CA SER A 98 14.19 3.79 -11.42
C SER A 98 14.22 2.29 -11.73
N CYS A 99 13.16 1.56 -11.39
CA CYS A 99 13.03 0.14 -11.74
C CYS A 99 12.93 -0.04 -13.27
N VAL A 100 12.01 0.66 -13.93
CA VAL A 100 11.77 0.53 -15.37
C VAL A 100 13.03 0.82 -16.18
N LEU A 101 13.78 1.87 -15.83
CA LEU A 101 15.04 2.21 -16.51
C LEU A 101 16.16 1.18 -16.28
N CYS A 102 16.10 0.37 -15.22
CA CYS A 102 17.10 -0.67 -14.96
C CYS A 102 16.70 -2.06 -15.51
N LEU A 103 15.41 -2.26 -15.81
CA LEU A 103 14.85 -3.49 -16.38
C LEU A 103 14.88 -3.42 -17.91
N SER A 104 15.68 -4.29 -18.56
CA SER A 104 15.55 -4.51 -20.01
C SER A 104 14.43 -5.50 -20.31
N GLN A 105 13.64 -5.29 -21.37
CA GLN A 105 12.49 -6.13 -21.74
C GLN A 105 12.82 -7.63 -21.83
N GLN A 106 14.04 -7.99 -22.27
CA GLN A 106 14.49 -9.39 -22.36
C GLN A 106 14.57 -10.10 -21.00
N SER A 107 14.71 -9.35 -19.91
CA SER A 107 14.73 -9.90 -18.55
C SER A 107 13.33 -10.29 -18.10
N LEU A 108 12.32 -9.48 -18.45
CA LEU A 108 10.90 -9.66 -18.07
C LEU A 108 10.28 -10.91 -18.71
N LEU A 109 10.64 -11.24 -19.95
CA LEU A 109 10.14 -12.43 -20.64
C LEU A 109 10.64 -13.75 -20.01
N LYS A 110 11.81 -13.74 -19.34
CA LYS A 110 12.31 -14.90 -18.59
C LYS A 110 11.61 -15.08 -17.23
N LEU A 111 10.89 -14.06 -16.74
CA LEU A 111 10.23 -14.02 -15.43
C LEU A 111 8.81 -14.60 -15.42
N GLU A 112 8.21 -14.89 -16.58
CA GLU A 112 6.81 -15.36 -16.65
C GLU A 112 6.55 -16.69 -15.91
N ARG A 113 7.60 -17.45 -15.55
CA ARG A 113 7.43 -18.70 -14.80
C ARG A 113 7.41 -18.54 -13.27
N LYS A 114 7.79 -17.37 -12.73
CA LYS A 114 7.66 -17.03 -11.30
C LYS A 114 7.52 -15.51 -11.16
N ILE A 115 6.31 -15.02 -10.88
CA ILE A 115 6.09 -13.61 -10.47
C ILE A 115 6.82 -13.42 -9.13
N SER A 116 8.06 -12.99 -9.22
CA SER A 116 8.89 -12.66 -8.07
C SER A 116 8.79 -11.15 -7.84
N PRO A 117 8.67 -10.68 -6.59
CA PRO A 117 8.72 -9.26 -6.29
C PRO A 117 9.93 -8.60 -6.94
N VAL A 118 9.78 -7.37 -7.46
CA VAL A 118 10.85 -6.61 -8.14
C VAL A 118 12.16 -6.60 -7.35
N LEU A 119 12.09 -6.48 -6.02
CA LEU A 119 13.28 -6.53 -5.15
C LEU A 119 14.04 -7.86 -5.24
N SER A 120 13.32 -8.97 -5.36
CA SER A 120 13.93 -10.30 -5.51
C SER A 120 14.54 -10.48 -6.90
N TYR A 121 13.99 -9.85 -7.95
CA TYR A 121 14.66 -9.78 -9.25
C TYR A 121 16.00 -9.03 -9.16
N PHE A 122 16.00 -7.85 -8.54
CA PHE A 122 17.23 -7.09 -8.33
C PHE A 122 18.22 -7.83 -7.43
N ALA A 123 17.77 -8.54 -6.40
CA ALA A 123 18.65 -9.36 -5.57
C ALA A 123 19.42 -10.41 -6.37
N ASN A 124 18.76 -11.08 -7.31
CA ASN A 124 19.38 -12.08 -8.18
C ASN A 124 20.30 -11.45 -9.23
N LYS A 125 19.94 -10.27 -9.78
CA LYS A 125 20.75 -9.59 -10.80
C LYS A 125 22.00 -8.91 -10.22
N LEU A 126 21.91 -8.38 -9.00
CA LEU A 126 23.00 -7.68 -8.31
C LEU A 126 23.88 -8.61 -7.46
N ASP A 127 23.52 -9.89 -7.37
CA ASP A 127 24.22 -10.95 -6.62
C ASP A 127 24.62 -10.52 -5.18
N ASN A 128 23.72 -9.76 -4.52
CA ASN A 128 23.98 -9.17 -3.22
C ASN A 128 23.18 -9.89 -2.13
N PRO A 129 23.83 -10.64 -1.21
CA PRO A 129 23.15 -11.43 -0.19
C PRO A 129 22.29 -10.60 0.77
N PHE A 130 22.64 -9.33 1.03
CA PHE A 130 21.82 -8.45 1.87
C PHE A 130 20.45 -8.15 1.25
N ILE A 131 20.39 -7.98 -0.07
CA ILE A 131 19.15 -7.68 -0.79
C ILE A 131 18.31 -8.96 -0.95
N SER A 132 18.97 -10.12 -1.12
CA SER A 132 18.31 -11.42 -1.27
C SER A 132 17.50 -11.83 -0.04
N TYR A 133 18.03 -11.66 1.16
CA TYR A 133 17.29 -11.94 2.40
C TYR A 133 16.45 -10.74 2.89
N GLY A 134 16.96 -9.51 2.69
CA GLY A 134 16.27 -8.30 3.13
C GLY A 134 15.00 -8.01 2.33
N GLY A 135 15.00 -8.27 1.02
CA GLY A 135 13.87 -8.00 0.14
C GLY A 135 12.58 -8.73 0.56
N PRO A 136 12.57 -10.07 0.69
CA PRO A 136 11.41 -10.83 1.16
C PRO A 136 10.96 -10.44 2.57
N LEU A 137 11.89 -10.19 3.49
CA LEU A 137 11.54 -9.78 4.86
C LEU A 137 10.86 -8.41 4.90
N ILE A 138 11.40 -7.42 4.16
CA ILE A 138 10.78 -6.09 4.04
C ILE A 138 9.42 -6.20 3.36
N ALA A 139 9.29 -7.02 2.32
CA ALA A 139 8.02 -7.27 1.66
C ALA A 139 6.99 -7.87 2.63
N PHE A 140 7.37 -8.89 3.40
CA PHE A 140 6.51 -9.50 4.41
C PHE A 140 6.05 -8.50 5.48
N LEU A 141 6.97 -7.69 6.01
CA LEU A 141 6.66 -6.67 7.02
C LEU A 141 5.76 -5.56 6.46
N ALA A 142 5.99 -5.14 5.21
CA ALA A 142 5.17 -4.16 4.52
C ALA A 142 3.74 -4.68 4.26
N ILE A 143 3.62 -5.92 3.76
CA ILE A 143 2.33 -6.58 3.53
C ILE A 143 1.59 -6.74 4.86
N SER A 144 2.26 -7.24 5.90
CA SER A 144 1.66 -7.42 7.23
C SER A 144 1.16 -6.09 7.80
N SER A 145 1.98 -5.04 7.74
CA SER A 145 1.59 -3.71 8.20
C SER A 145 0.41 -3.12 7.42
N SER A 146 0.36 -3.33 6.10
CA SER A 146 -0.75 -2.87 5.26
C SER A 146 -2.04 -3.65 5.54
N PHE A 147 -1.91 -4.97 5.71
CA PHE A 147 -3.00 -5.89 6.04
C PHE A 147 -3.69 -5.50 7.35
N PHE A 148 -2.92 -5.31 8.43
CA PHE A 148 -3.50 -4.91 9.71
C PHE A 148 -4.18 -3.52 9.64
N GLY A 149 -3.67 -2.60 8.82
CA GLY A 149 -4.33 -1.31 8.58
C GLY A 149 -5.72 -1.46 7.96
N HIS A 150 -5.86 -2.32 6.95
CA HIS A 150 -7.14 -2.64 6.33
C HIS A 150 -8.07 -3.38 7.28
N TYR A 151 -7.54 -4.37 8.01
CA TYR A 151 -8.28 -5.16 8.98
C TYR A 151 -8.88 -4.30 10.10
N PHE A 152 -8.07 -3.44 10.74
CA PHE A 152 -8.58 -2.58 11.81
C PHE A 152 -9.59 -1.57 11.29
N GLY A 153 -9.36 -0.98 10.10
CA GLY A 153 -10.31 -0.08 9.45
C GLY A 153 -11.66 -0.76 9.16
N ALA A 154 -11.64 -1.96 8.56
CA ALA A 154 -12.85 -2.73 8.27
C ALA A 154 -13.60 -3.15 9.54
N ARG A 155 -12.88 -3.62 10.56
CA ARG A 155 -13.45 -4.01 11.86
C ARG A 155 -14.10 -2.83 12.58
N GLU A 156 -13.46 -1.67 12.59
CA GLU A 156 -14.03 -0.45 13.18
C GLU A 156 -15.27 0.02 12.41
N GLY A 157 -15.24 -0.03 11.08
CA GLY A 157 -16.39 0.25 10.23
C GLY A 157 -17.57 -0.68 10.53
N ALA A 158 -17.34 -1.99 10.54
CA ALA A 158 -18.35 -3.00 10.85
C ALA A 158 -18.92 -2.81 12.25
N TYR A 159 -18.07 -2.60 13.26
CA TYR A 159 -18.49 -2.31 14.63
C TYR A 159 -19.39 -1.06 14.70
N GLY A 160 -19.01 0.02 14.00
CA GLY A 160 -19.77 1.27 13.95
C GLY A 160 -21.15 1.09 13.30
N ILE A 161 -21.22 0.34 12.20
CA ILE A 161 -22.47 0.04 11.49
C ILE A 161 -23.40 -0.78 12.39
N VAL A 162 -22.93 -1.90 12.93
CA VAL A 162 -23.76 -2.78 13.79
C VAL A 162 -24.28 -2.01 15.00
N ARG A 163 -23.41 -1.23 15.67
CA ARG A 163 -23.83 -0.38 16.80
C ARG A 163 -24.91 0.62 16.41
N LYS A 164 -24.80 1.26 15.23
CA LYS A 164 -25.78 2.23 14.75
C LYS A 164 -27.10 1.54 14.39
N CYS A 165 -27.06 0.39 13.74
CA CYS A 165 -28.24 -0.42 13.42
C CYS A 165 -28.98 -0.86 14.68
N CYS A 166 -28.29 -1.34 15.73
CA CYS A 166 -28.95 -1.71 16.99
C CYS A 166 -29.68 -0.53 17.66
N LYS A 167 -29.09 0.68 17.60
CA LYS A 167 -29.74 1.90 18.11
C LYS A 167 -30.97 2.29 17.31
N ILE A 168 -30.90 2.20 15.98
CA ILE A 168 -32.05 2.48 15.09
C ILE A 168 -33.18 1.46 15.32
N ALA A 169 -32.84 0.21 15.61
CA ALA A 169 -33.81 -0.86 15.92
C ALA A 169 -34.47 -0.74 17.32
N GLY A 170 -34.25 0.35 18.05
CA GLY A 170 -34.90 0.62 19.34
C GLY A 170 -34.15 0.12 20.58
N ASN A 171 -32.92 -0.41 20.42
CA ASN A 171 -32.08 -0.75 21.57
C ASN A 171 -31.19 0.45 21.95
N GLU A 172 -31.60 1.24 22.94
CA GLU A 172 -30.90 2.45 23.38
C GLU A 172 -29.51 2.14 23.98
N ASN A 173 -29.36 0.98 24.64
CA ASN A 173 -28.13 0.51 25.28
C ASN A 173 -27.68 -0.86 24.73
N PRO A 174 -27.20 -0.90 23.47
CA PRO A 174 -26.77 -2.16 22.87
C PRO A 174 -25.52 -2.71 23.59
N ASN A 175 -25.47 -4.04 23.76
CA ASN A 175 -24.34 -4.70 24.41
C ASN A 175 -23.06 -4.57 23.56
N LEU A 176 -22.21 -3.62 23.94
CA LEU A 176 -20.97 -3.29 23.22
C LEU A 176 -19.99 -4.46 23.17
N LYS A 177 -19.94 -5.31 24.21
CA LYS A 177 -19.08 -6.49 24.23
C LYS A 177 -19.55 -7.52 23.21
N ALA A 178 -20.85 -7.77 23.12
CA ALA A 178 -21.42 -8.69 22.13
C ALA A 178 -21.16 -8.20 20.70
N ILE A 179 -21.33 -6.90 20.43
CA ILE A 179 -21.07 -6.31 19.12
C ILE A 179 -19.58 -6.41 18.76
N ALA A 180 -18.68 -6.15 19.72
CA ALA A 180 -17.24 -6.27 19.49
C ALA A 180 -16.82 -7.73 19.21
N ILE A 181 -17.39 -8.70 19.93
CA ILE A 181 -17.12 -10.13 19.70
C ILE A 181 -17.67 -10.55 18.33
N ALA A 182 -18.89 -10.18 17.99
CA ALA A 182 -19.50 -10.50 16.71
C ALA A 182 -18.72 -9.89 15.53
N SER A 183 -18.38 -8.60 15.59
CA SER A 183 -17.61 -7.94 14.52
C SER A 183 -16.20 -8.52 14.38
N THR A 184 -15.55 -8.87 15.49
CA THR A 184 -14.23 -9.51 15.46
C THR A 184 -14.30 -10.93 14.92
N SER A 185 -15.32 -11.70 15.29
CA SER A 185 -15.53 -13.08 14.82
C SER A 185 -15.80 -13.12 13.32
N VAL A 186 -16.68 -12.24 12.81
CA VAL A 186 -16.94 -12.11 11.37
C VAL A 186 -15.67 -11.74 10.61
N MET A 187 -14.90 -10.78 11.12
CA MET A 187 -13.63 -10.39 10.48
C MET A 187 -12.59 -11.51 10.50
N TYR A 188 -12.56 -12.33 11.55
CA TYR A 188 -11.66 -13.49 11.64
C TYR A 188 -12.04 -14.60 10.64
N VAL A 189 -13.34 -14.88 10.50
CA VAL A 189 -13.84 -15.85 9.51
C VAL A 189 -13.53 -15.40 8.08
N ILE A 190 -13.72 -14.11 7.77
CA ILE A 190 -13.37 -13.54 6.45
C ILE A 190 -11.86 -13.62 6.18
N MET A 191 -11.02 -13.54 7.22
CA MET A 191 -9.56 -13.66 7.06
C MET A 191 -9.09 -15.09 6.78
N LEU A 192 -9.86 -16.10 7.21
CA LEU A 192 -9.52 -17.52 7.04
C LEU A 192 -10.04 -18.13 5.74
N LEU A 193 -11.01 -17.47 5.09
CA LEU A 193 -11.56 -17.81 3.78
C LEU A 193 -10.69 -17.25 2.66
#